data_AF-C6EZX6-F1
#
_entry.id   AF-C6EZX6-F1
#
_cell.length_a   1.000
_cell.length_b   1.000
_cell.length_c   1.000
_cell.angle_alpha   90.00
_cell.angle_beta   90.00
_cell.angle_gamma   90.00
#
_symmetry.space_group_name_H-M   'P 1'
#
loop_
_entity.id
_entity.type
_entity.pdbx_description
1 polymer ?
#
loop_
_entity_poly.entity_id
_entity_poly.type
_entity_poly.pdbx_seq_one_letter_code
_entity_poly.pdbx_strand_id
1 'polypeptide(L)'
;LRDMEIILRYVTYAAIAGDASVLDDRCLNGLRETYQALGTPGASVAVGVGKMKEHAIAIVNDPNGITKGDCSSLVSEVASYFDRAAAAVA
;
A
#
# COMPACT_ATOMS: atom_id res chain seq x y z
N LEU A 1 -14.30 0.35 -0.04
CA LEU A 1 -13.96 -0.81 0.81
C LEU A 1 -13.21 -1.88 0.02
N ARG A 2 -13.85 -2.55 -0.97
CA ARG A 2 -13.18 -3.55 -1.82
C ARG A 2 -11.83 -3.08 -2.39
N ASP A 3 -11.80 -1.91 -3.02
CA ASP A 3 -10.57 -1.42 -3.65
C ASP A 3 -9.45 -1.14 -2.62
N MET A 4 -9.79 -0.74 -1.40
CA MET A 4 -8.82 -0.57 -0.31
C MET A 4 -8.25 -1.92 0.16
N GLU A 5 -9.10 -2.95 0.24
CA GLU A 5 -8.67 -4.31 0.54
C GLU A 5 -7.80 -4.90 -0.57
N ILE A 6 -8.11 -4.64 -1.84
CA ILE A 6 -7.28 -5.04 -2.98
C ILE A 6 -5.89 -4.41 -2.89
N ILE A 7 -5.80 -3.09 -2.66
CA ILE A 7 -4.51 -2.40 -2.52
C ILE A 7 -3.71 -2.99 -1.36
N LEU A 8 -4.32 -3.17 -0.19
CA LEU A 8 -3.65 -3.76 0.97
C LEU A 8 -3.11 -5.16 0.66
N ARG A 9 -3.91 -6.00 -0.01
CA ARG A 9 -3.51 -7.35 -0.42
C ARG A 9 -2.29 -7.35 -1.32
N TYR A 10 -2.24 -6.47 -2.33
CA TYR A 10 -1.09 -6.40 -3.23
C TYR A 10 0.15 -5.76 -2.59
N VAL A 11 -0.02 -4.83 -1.64
CA VAL A 11 1.10 -4.35 -0.80
C VAL A 11 1.68 -5.49 0.04
N THR A 12 0.84 -6.34 0.64
CA THR A 12 1.31 -7.53 1.37
C THR A 12 2.06 -8.50 0.47
N TYR A 13 1.60 -8.70 -0.77
CA TYR A 13 2.31 -9.54 -1.74
C TYR A 13 3.67 -8.95 -2.12
N ALA A 14 3.76 -7.65 -2.34
CA ALA A 14 5.03 -6.98 -2.62
C ALA A 14 6.01 -7.11 -1.44
N ALA A 15 5.52 -6.94 -0.21
CA ALA A 15 6.33 -7.09 1.01
C ALA A 15 6.87 -8.52 1.21
N ILE A 16 6.09 -9.55 0.88
CA ILE A 16 6.57 -10.94 0.95
C ILE A 16 7.54 -11.26 -0.19
N ALA A 17 7.31 -10.69 -1.38
CA ALA A 17 8.17 -10.89 -2.55
C ALA A 17 9.49 -10.10 -2.48
N GLY A 18 9.54 -9.01 -1.70
CA GLY A 18 10.66 -8.06 -1.68
C GLY A 18 10.77 -7.24 -2.98
N ASP A 19 9.67 -7.10 -3.72
CA ASP A 19 9.62 -6.41 -5.01
C ASP A 19 8.22 -5.89 -5.34
N ALA A 20 8.15 -4.76 -6.04
CA ALA A 20 6.88 -4.09 -6.37
C ALA A 20 6.18 -4.62 -7.63
N SER A 21 6.79 -5.51 -8.43
CA SER A 21 6.24 -5.94 -9.73
C SER A 21 4.81 -6.47 -9.64
N VAL A 22 4.49 -7.29 -8.63
CA VAL A 22 3.14 -7.83 -8.46
C VAL A 22 2.10 -6.75 -8.15
N LEU A 23 2.50 -5.71 -7.40
CA LEU A 23 1.65 -4.56 -7.11
C LEU A 23 1.45 -3.73 -8.39
N ASP A 24 2.54 -3.44 -9.10
CA ASP A 24 2.49 -2.63 -10.33
C ASP A 24 1.67 -3.29 -11.43
N ASP A 25 2.02 -4.53 -11.80
CA ASP A 25 1.49 -5.18 -12.99
C ASP A 25 0.04 -5.65 -12.82
N ARG A 26 -0.33 -6.06 -11.61
CA ARG A 26 -1.62 -6.71 -11.34
C ARG A 26 -2.62 -5.81 -10.62
N CYS A 27 -2.18 -4.71 -10.01
CA CYS A 27 -3.06 -3.82 -9.26
C CYS A 27 -3.03 -2.38 -9.78
N LEU A 28 -1.85 -1.78 -9.99
CA LEU A 28 -1.74 -0.35 -10.28
C LEU A 28 -1.85 -0.01 -11.77
N ASN A 29 -1.48 -0.95 -12.65
CA ASN A 29 -1.51 -0.75 -14.09
C ASN A 29 -2.92 -0.39 -14.59
N GLY A 30 -3.09 0.83 -15.11
CA GLY A 30 -4.36 1.34 -15.64
C GLY A 30 -5.40 1.73 -14.57
N LEU A 31 -5.03 1.72 -13.28
CA LEU A 31 -5.98 1.97 -12.19
C LEU A 31 -6.46 3.43 -12.17
N ARG A 32 -5.54 4.38 -12.44
CA ARG A 32 -5.87 5.81 -12.52
C ARG A 32 -6.84 6.11 -13.66
N GLU A 33 -6.56 5.57 -14.83
CA GLU A 33 -7.39 5.73 -16.02
C GLU A 33 -8.80 5.13 -15.78
N THR A 34 -8.86 4.00 -15.06
CA THR A 34 -10.14 3.40 -14.62
C THR A 34 -10.90 4.31 -13.67
N TYR A 35 -10.24 4.87 -12.64
CA TYR A 35 -10.90 5.80 -11.72
C TYR A 35 -11.36 7.07 -12.41
N GLN A 36 -10.57 7.62 -13.32
CA GLN A 36 -10.95 8.78 -14.12
C GLN A 36 -12.19 8.48 -14.98
N ALA A 37 -12.24 7.33 -15.65
CA ALA A 37 -13.38 6.93 -16.47
C ALA A 37 -14.67 6.72 -15.66
N LEU A 38 -14.54 6.29 -14.40
CA LEU A 38 -15.66 6.08 -13.49
C LEU A 38 -16.07 7.34 -12.70
N GLY A 39 -15.34 8.45 -12.86
CA GLY A 39 -15.56 9.68 -12.08
C GLY A 39 -15.17 9.56 -10.61
N THR A 40 -14.36 8.56 -10.25
CA THR A 40 -13.86 8.36 -8.89
C THR A 40 -12.71 9.34 -8.62
N PRO A 41 -12.76 10.16 -7.55
CA PRO A 41 -11.68 11.10 -7.24
C PRO A 41 -10.40 10.39 -6.78
N GLY A 42 -9.41 10.28 -7.67
CA GLY A 42 -8.11 9.64 -7.41
C GLY A 42 -7.38 10.17 -6.17
N ALA A 43 -7.36 11.50 -6.00
CA ALA A 43 -6.80 12.13 -4.79
C ALA A 43 -7.46 11.66 -3.48
N SER A 44 -8.77 11.38 -3.47
CA SER A 44 -9.44 10.84 -2.27
C SER A 44 -9.03 9.39 -2.00
N VAL A 45 -8.81 8.61 -3.06
CA VAL A 45 -8.28 7.25 -2.95
C VAL A 45 -6.85 7.29 -2.39
N ALA A 46 -6.00 8.18 -2.90
CA ALA A 46 -4.63 8.36 -2.43
C ALA A 46 -4.56 8.72 -0.93
N VAL A 47 -5.44 9.63 -0.46
CA VAL A 47 -5.58 9.94 0.98
C VAL A 47 -6.03 8.70 1.78
N GLY A 48 -6.93 7.89 1.24
CA GLY A 48 -7.33 6.62 1.83
C GLY A 48 -6.15 5.65 1.99
N VAL A 49 -5.33 5.51 0.95
CA VAL A 49 -4.09 4.71 0.99
C VAL A 49 -3.10 5.26 2.03
N GLY A 50 -2.96 6.58 2.14
CA GLY A 50 -2.16 7.22 3.18
C GLY A 50 -2.59 6.84 4.60
N LYS A 51 -3.90 6.85 4.88
CA LYS A 51 -4.43 6.40 6.18
C LYS A 51 -4.21 4.91 6.42
N MET A 52 -4.33 4.08 5.38
CA MET A 52 -4.01 2.65 5.50
C MET A 52 -2.53 2.43 5.83
N LYS A 53 -1.62 3.20 5.22
CA LYS A 53 -0.19 3.17 5.52
C LYS A 53 0.08 3.46 6.99
N GLU A 54 -0.49 4.53 7.53
CA GLU A 54 -0.31 4.92 8.94
C GLU A 54 -0.72 3.79 9.90
N HIS A 55 -1.89 3.19 9.68
CA HIS A 55 -2.38 2.10 10.50
C HIS A 55 -1.57 0.80 10.31
N ALA A 56 -1.19 0.47 9.08
CA ALA A 56 -0.38 -0.71 8.80
C ALA A 56 1.00 -0.61 9.45
N ILE A 57 1.66 0.55 9.35
CA ILE A 57 2.97 0.80 9.98
C ILE A 57 2.86 0.74 11.51
N ALA A 58 1.78 1.27 12.09
CA ALA A 58 1.56 1.17 13.53
C ALA A 58 1.43 -0.29 14.00
N ILE A 59 0.74 -1.13 13.24
CA ILE A 59 0.60 -2.58 13.53
C ILE A 59 1.93 -3.31 13.37
N VAL A 60 2.66 -3.03 12.29
CA VAL A 60 3.98 -3.68 12.02
C VAL A 60 5.01 -3.32 13.09
N ASN A 61 4.93 -2.12 13.66
CA ASN A 61 5.84 -1.67 14.72
C ASN A 61 5.40 -2.05 16.14
N ASP A 62 4.27 -2.75 16.33
CA ASP A 62 3.85 -3.17 17.67
C ASP A 62 4.84 -4.23 18.21
N PRO A 63 5.60 -3.93 19.28
CA PRO A 63 6.57 -4.88 19.83
C PRO A 63 5.92 -5.99 20.66
N ASN A 64 4.61 -5.94 20.89
CA ASN A 64 3.90 -6.93 21.71
C ASN A 64 3.89 -8.29 21.00
N GLY A 65 4.38 -9.33 21.69
CA GLY A 65 4.33 -10.71 21.18
C GLY A 65 5.41 -11.08 20.17
N ILE A 66 6.40 -10.22 19.91
CA ILE A 66 7.55 -10.49 19.03
C ILE A 66 8.89 -10.27 19.75
N THR A 67 9.95 -10.91 19.25
CA THR A 67 11.32 -10.63 19.70
C THR A 67 11.70 -9.21 19.30
N LYS A 68 12.16 -8.41 20.27
CA LYS A 68 12.58 -7.03 20.02
C LYS A 68 13.80 -6.98 19.11
N GLY A 69 13.77 -6.10 18.11
CA GLY A 69 14.85 -5.88 17.15
C GLY A 69 14.61 -4.61 16.34
N ASP A 70 15.56 -4.27 15.47
CA ASP A 70 15.43 -3.16 14.53
C ASP A 70 14.81 -3.65 13.22
N CYS A 71 13.57 -3.24 12.96
CA CYS A 71 12.83 -3.52 11.73
C CYS A 71 12.71 -2.28 10.83
N SER A 72 13.49 -1.21 11.06
CA SER A 72 13.39 0.07 10.34
C SER A 72 13.47 -0.08 8.81
N SER A 73 14.35 -0.97 8.31
CA SER A 73 14.46 -1.25 6.88
C SER A 73 13.18 -1.86 6.30
N LEU A 74 12.60 -2.86 6.98
CA LEU A 74 11.35 -3.50 6.55
C LEU A 74 10.17 -2.53 6.60
N VAL A 75 10.10 -1.71 7.65
CA VAL A 75 9.06 -0.68 7.77
C VAL A 75 9.18 0.35 6.65
N SER A 76 10.40 0.77 6.32
CA SER A 76 10.66 1.72 5.22
C SER A 76 10.27 1.13 3.87
N GLU A 77 10.56 -0.16 3.64
CA GLU A 77 10.18 -0.87 2.43
C GLU A 77 8.65 -0.98 2.30
N VAL A 78 7.96 -1.41 3.36
CA VAL A 78 6.48 -1.48 3.37
C VAL A 78 5.86 -0.10 3.13
N ALA A 79 6.38 0.95 3.76
CA ALA A 79 5.91 2.32 3.55
C ALA A 79 6.04 2.74 2.08
N SER A 80 7.15 2.36 1.43
CA SER A 80 7.41 2.70 0.02
C SER A 80 6.38 2.09 -0.93
N TYR A 81 5.87 0.88 -0.65
CA TYR A 81 4.82 0.26 -1.46
C TYR A 81 3.47 0.98 -1.33
N PHE A 82 3.12 1.44 -0.12
CA PHE A 82 1.94 2.29 0.06
C PHE A 82 2.08 3.63 -0.67
N ASP A 83 3.26 4.26 -0.58
CA ASP A 83 3.52 5.52 -1.27
C ASP A 83 3.45 5.37 -2.80
N ARG A 84 3.96 4.24 -3.32
CA ARG A 84 3.82 3.87 -4.74
C ARG A 84 2.37 3.71 -5.15
N ALA A 85 1.55 3.01 -4.35
CA ALA A 85 0.12 2.84 -4.62
C ALA A 85 -0.65 4.16 -4.58
N ALA A 86 -0.33 5.04 -3.62
CA ALA A 86 -0.95 6.37 -3.53
C ALA A 86 -0.58 7.25 -4.73
N ALA A 87 0.70 7.26 -5.14
CA ALA A 87 1.18 8.02 -6.28
C ALA A 87 0.60 7.54 -7.61
N ALA A 88 0.31 6.24 -7.74
CA ALA A 88 -0.27 5.67 -8.94
C ALA A 88 -1.73 6.08 -9.20
N VAL A 89 -2.45 6.55 -8.19
CA VAL A 89 -3.88 6.91 -8.30
C VAL A 89 -4.19 8.38 -8.04
N ALA A 90 -3.20 9.16 -7.59
CA ALA A 90 -3.35 10.59 -7.31
C ALA A 90 -3.58 11.42 -8.59
#